data_AF-A0A3A0G2N5-F1
#
_entry.id   AF-A0A3A0G2N5-F1
#
_cell.length_a   1.000
_cell.length_b   1.000
_cell.length_c   1.000
_cell.angle_alpha   90.00
_cell.angle_beta   90.00
_cell.angle_gamma   90.00
#
_symmetry.space_group_name_H-M   'P 1'
#
loop_
_entity.id
_entity.type
_entity.pdbx_description
1 polymer ?
#
loop_
_entity_poly.entity_id
_entity_poly.type
_entity_poly.pdbx_seq_one_letter_code
_entity_poly.pdbx_strand_id
1 'polypeptide(L)'
;IDQVVRRADQDYAARDKILINISNVGSFGGRPEAAGLFSLVARWHAARHRLPMIRGSRTGYSELIAPWGEVVERLPPRESSAKIGMLPVRSVTH
;
A
#
# COMPACT_ATOMS: atom_id res chain seq x y z
N ILE A 1 -7.03 7.04 -7.57
CA ILE A 1 -7.38 6.13 -6.46
C ILE A 1 -8.80 6.40 -5.98
N ASP A 2 -9.17 7.66 -5.70
CA ASP A 2 -10.50 8.08 -5.24
C ASP A 2 -11.67 7.45 -6.04
N GLN A 3 -11.64 7.50 -7.38
CA GLN A 3 -12.68 6.88 -8.22
C GLN A 3 -12.77 5.36 -8.05
N VAL A 4 -11.64 4.68 -7.87
CA VAL A 4 -11.56 3.21 -7.69
C VAL A 4 -12.12 2.81 -6.33
N VAL A 5 -11.76 3.55 -5.27
CA VAL A 5 -12.29 3.32 -3.93
C VAL A 5 -13.80 3.53 -3.92
N ARG A 6 -14.29 4.64 -4.48
CA ARG A 6 -15.73 4.92 -4.57
C ARG A 6 -16.48 3.82 -5.31
N ARG A 7 -15.95 3.34 -6.43
CA ARG A 7 -16.55 2.24 -7.19
C ARG A 7 -16.55 0.94 -6.38
N ALA A 8 -15.46 0.62 -5.69
CA ALA A 8 -15.39 -0.55 -4.83
C ALA A 8 -16.40 -0.49 -3.68
N ASP A 9 -16.65 0.70 -3.12
CA ASP A 9 -17.68 0.89 -2.09
C ASP A 9 -19.10 0.67 -2.60
N GLN A 10 -19.38 1.06 -3.85
CA GLN A 10 -20.67 0.82 -4.50
C GLN A 10 -20.86 -0.65 -4.86
N ASP A 11 -19.88 -1.25 -5.50
CA ASP A 11 -19.97 -2.61 -6.05
C ASP A 11 -19.84 -3.68 -4.94
N TYR A 12 -19.17 -3.36 -3.83
CA TYR A 12 -18.82 -4.32 -2.76
C TYR A 12 -18.98 -3.72 -1.35
N ALA A 13 -20.14 -3.14 -1.05
CA ALA A 13 -20.41 -2.46 0.21
C ALA A 13 -20.14 -3.33 1.47
N ALA A 14 -20.48 -4.62 1.40
CA ALA A 14 -20.38 -5.58 2.52
C ALA A 14 -19.02 -6.29 2.64
N ARG A 15 -17.99 -5.86 1.92
CA ARG A 15 -16.67 -6.53 1.92
C ARG A 15 -15.59 -5.64 2.50
N ASP A 16 -14.69 -6.28 3.25
CA ASP A 16 -13.41 -5.69 3.62
C ASP A 16 -12.59 -5.42 2.36
N LYS A 17 -11.92 -4.26 2.35
CA LYS A 17 -11.16 -3.77 1.19
C LYS A 17 -9.73 -3.49 1.61
N ILE A 18 -8.82 -3.75 0.68
CA ILE A 18 -7.41 -3.39 0.79
C ILE A 18 -6.98 -2.67 -0.49
N LEU A 19 -5.95 -1.84 -0.38
CA LEU A 19 -5.27 -1.27 -1.53
C LEU A 19 -4.10 -2.16 -1.94
N ILE A 20 -3.92 -2.37 -3.24
CA ILE A 20 -2.76 -3.07 -3.79
C ILE A 20 -2.02 -2.11 -4.72
N ASN A 21 -0.75 -1.85 -4.42
CA ASN A 21 0.12 -0.99 -5.22
C ASN A 21 1.34 -1.78 -5.69
N ILE A 22 1.37 -2.15 -6.97
CA ILE A 22 2.50 -2.83 -7.61
C ILE A 22 3.27 -1.80 -8.45
N SER A 23 4.58 -1.67 -8.21
CA SER A 23 5.39 -0.60 -8.79
C SER A 23 6.81 -1.05 -9.17
N ASN A 24 7.48 -0.27 -10.01
CA ASN A 24 8.91 -0.39 -10.29
C ASN A 24 9.54 1.01 -10.19
N VAL A 25 10.06 1.37 -9.02
CA VAL A 25 10.63 2.72 -8.77
C VAL A 25 11.92 2.97 -9.57
N GLY A 26 12.58 1.92 -10.04
CA GLY A 26 13.82 1.98 -10.81
C GLY A 26 13.66 2.67 -12.16
N SER A 27 12.44 2.78 -12.70
CA SER A 27 12.16 3.61 -13.88
C SER A 27 12.43 5.10 -13.65
N PHE A 28 12.54 5.55 -12.40
CA PHE A 28 12.86 6.93 -12.02
C PHE A 28 14.36 7.17 -11.79
N GLY A 29 15.23 6.45 -12.52
CA GLY A 29 16.67 6.67 -12.52
C GLY A 29 17.41 6.12 -11.29
N GLY A 30 16.80 5.18 -10.56
CA GLY A 30 17.45 4.48 -9.45
C GLY A 30 17.81 5.34 -8.23
N ARG A 31 17.30 6.57 -8.17
CA ARG A 31 17.53 7.55 -7.11
C ARG A 31 16.97 7.05 -5.76
N PRO A 32 17.77 6.96 -4.70
CA PRO A 32 17.29 6.51 -3.38
C PRO A 32 16.10 7.32 -2.84
N GLU A 33 16.06 8.62 -3.14
CA GLU A 33 15.02 9.55 -2.70
C GLU A 33 13.65 9.19 -3.29
N ALA A 34 13.63 8.65 -4.51
CA ALA A 34 12.40 8.23 -5.16
C ALA A 34 11.67 7.17 -4.33
N ALA A 35 12.39 6.18 -3.79
CA ALA A 35 11.79 5.13 -2.99
C ALA A 35 11.09 5.68 -1.73
N GLY A 36 11.71 6.67 -1.08
CA GLY A 36 11.11 7.36 0.07
C GLY A 36 9.86 8.15 -0.29
N LEU A 37 9.90 8.91 -1.39
CA LEU A 37 8.76 9.69 -1.87
C LEU A 37 7.57 8.80 -2.25
N PHE A 38 7.81 7.73 -3.02
CA PHE A 38 6.74 6.80 -3.41
C PHE A 38 6.14 6.07 -2.21
N SER A 39 6.95 5.72 -1.21
CA SER A 39 6.46 5.18 0.07
C SER A 39 5.58 6.19 0.80
N LEU A 40 6.03 7.45 0.92
CA LEU A 40 5.26 8.51 1.58
C LEU A 40 3.89 8.73 0.93
N VAL A 41 3.84 8.79 -0.40
CA VAL A 41 2.58 8.94 -1.16
C VAL A 41 1.66 7.73 -0.94
N ALA A 42 2.22 6.51 -0.96
CA ALA A 42 1.44 5.29 -0.69
C ALA A 42 0.82 5.30 0.72
N ARG A 43 1.60 5.68 1.73
CA ARG A 43 1.14 5.83 3.13
C ARG A 43 0.03 6.87 3.25
N TRP A 44 0.17 8.01 2.59
CA TRP A 44 -0.85 9.04 2.58
C TRP A 44 -2.17 8.54 1.97
N HIS A 45 -2.12 7.77 0.88
CA HIS A 45 -3.33 7.18 0.29
C HIS A 45 -3.98 6.14 1.21
N ALA A 46 -3.21 5.27 1.86
CA ALA A 46 -3.75 4.32 2.85
C ALA A 46 -4.50 5.07 3.96
N ALA A 47 -3.87 6.11 4.53
CA ALA A 47 -4.46 6.95 5.57
C ALA A 47 -5.72 7.69 5.10
N ARG A 48 -5.66 8.35 3.94
CA ARG A 48 -6.77 9.13 3.37
C ARG A 48 -8.02 8.28 3.16
N HIS A 49 -7.86 7.06 2.66
CA HIS A 49 -8.99 6.17 2.39
C HIS A 49 -9.35 5.27 3.56
N ARG A 50 -8.57 5.28 4.66
CA ARG A 50 -8.74 4.38 5.81
C ARG A 50 -8.77 2.91 5.37
N LEU A 51 -7.94 2.57 4.39
CA LEU A 51 -7.78 1.21 3.88
C LEU A 51 -6.32 0.77 4.07
N PRO A 52 -6.08 -0.45 4.54
CA PRO A 52 -4.72 -0.98 4.59
C PRO A 52 -4.20 -1.20 3.16
N MET A 53 -2.89 -1.18 2.98
CA MET A 53 -2.25 -1.32 1.68
C MET A 53 -1.13 -2.37 1.69
N ILE A 54 -1.13 -3.22 0.66
CA ILE A 54 0.01 -4.04 0.27
C ILE A 54 0.72 -3.31 -0.88
N ARG A 55 1.97 -2.93 -0.68
CA ARG A 55 2.80 -2.28 -1.69
C ARG A 55 3.94 -3.21 -2.09
N GLY A 56 3.92 -3.69 -3.33
CA GLY A 56 5.02 -4.43 -3.94
C GLY A 56 5.85 -3.52 -4.83
N SER A 57 7.17 -3.48 -4.64
CA SER A 57 8.07 -2.74 -5.52
C SER A 57 9.26 -3.59 -5.97
N ARG A 58 9.54 -3.58 -7.28
CA ARG A 58 10.70 -4.30 -7.85
C ARG A 58 12.04 -3.78 -7.33
N THR A 59 12.12 -2.48 -7.12
CA THR A 59 13.39 -1.73 -6.94
C THR A 59 13.30 -0.64 -5.87
N GLY A 60 12.10 -0.38 -5.33
CA GLY A 60 11.88 0.44 -4.14
C GLY A 60 11.51 -0.43 -2.93
N TYR A 61 11.02 0.19 -1.86
CA TYR A 61 10.52 -0.57 -0.70
C TYR A 61 9.29 -1.40 -1.07
N SER A 62 9.21 -2.62 -0.56
CA SER A 62 7.93 -3.37 -0.48
C SER A 62 7.42 -3.30 0.96
N GLU A 63 6.13 -3.01 1.15
CA GLU A 63 5.59 -2.56 2.43
C GLU A 63 4.19 -3.09 2.71
N LEU A 64 3.92 -3.37 3.98
CA LEU A 64 2.57 -3.51 4.53
C LEU A 64 2.24 -2.23 5.29
N ILE A 65 1.16 -1.57 4.91
CA ILE A 65 0.79 -0.25 5.43
C ILE A 65 -0.59 -0.33 6.07
N ALA A 66 -0.68 0.11 7.33
CA ALA A 66 -1.93 0.16 8.08
C ALA A 66 -2.90 1.23 7.53
N PRO A 67 -4.21 1.16 7.87
CA PRO A 67 -5.21 2.14 7.43
C PRO A 67 -4.97 3.58 7.90
N TRP A 68 -4.06 3.81 8.84
CA TRP A 68 -3.64 5.14 9.32
C TRP A 68 -2.29 5.59 8.74
N GLY A 69 -1.73 4.84 7.79
CA GLY A 69 -0.49 5.20 7.07
C GLY A 69 0.81 4.80 7.78
N GLU A 70 0.74 4.07 8.89
CA GLU A 70 1.92 3.44 9.51
C GLU A 70 2.43 2.28 8.64
N VAL A 71 3.75 2.14 8.55
CA VAL A 71 4.37 0.98 7.90
C VAL A 71 4.55 -0.09 8.96
N VAL A 72 3.74 -1.15 8.88
CA VAL A 72 3.79 -2.28 9.80
C VAL A 72 5.01 -3.14 9.49
N GLU A 73 5.26 -3.34 8.19
CA GLU A 73 6.39 -4.13 7.72
C GLU A 73 7.02 -3.52 6.48
N ARG A 74 8.34 -3.61 6.38
CA ARG A 74 9.13 -3.14 5.23
C ARG A 74 10.18 -4.16 4.82
N LEU A 75 10.31 -4.33 3.51
CA LEU A 75 11.46 -4.94 2.87
C LEU A 75 12.34 -3.85 2.24
N PRO A 76 13.66 -3.97 2.37
CA PRO A 76 14.60 -3.06 1.74
C PRO A 76 14.51 -3.17 0.20
N PRO A 77 14.95 -2.13 -0.52
CA PRO A 77 14.91 -2.12 -1.98
C PRO A 77 15.89 -3.12 -2.58
N ARG A 78 15.55 -3.67 -3.77
CA ARG A 78 16.42 -4.54 -4.58
C ARG A 78 16.81 -5.86 -3.93
N GLU A 79 16.07 -6.30 -2.91
CA GLU A 79 16.20 -7.65 -2.37
C GLU A 79 15.11 -8.57 -2.92
N SER A 80 15.50 -9.80 -3.27
CA SER A 80 14.57 -10.86 -3.66
C SER A 80 14.06 -11.57 -2.42
N SER A 81 13.05 -10.98 -1.78
CA SER A 81 12.44 -11.50 -0.55
C SER A 81 10.92 -11.44 -0.61
N ALA A 82 10.28 -12.31 0.17
CA ALA A 82 8.85 -12.28 0.40
C ALA A 82 8.60 -12.07 1.90
N LYS A 83 7.58 -11.29 2.24
CA LYS A 83 7.17 -11.08 3.62
C LYS A 83 5.69 -11.38 3.77
N ILE A 84 5.35 -12.11 4.82
CA ILE A 84 3.98 -12.41 5.21
C ILE A 84 3.73 -11.60 6.49
N GLY A 85 2.57 -10.96 6.57
CA GLY A 85 2.19 -10.20 7.75
C GLY A 85 0.70 -10.01 7.83
N MET A 86 0.23 -9.56 8.99
CA MET A 86 -1.17 -9.24 9.23
C MET A 86 -1.41 -7.76 9.00
N LEU A 87 -2.45 -7.44 8.23
CA LEU A 87 -2.90 -6.07 8.04
C LEU A 87 -4.17 -5.83 8.88
N PRO A 88 -4.20 -4.78 9.70
CA PRO A 88 -5.43 -4.42 10.38
C PRO A 88 -6.46 -3.94 9.35
N VAL A 89 -7.56 -4.67 9.22
CA VAL A 89 -8.72 -4.31 8.39
C VAL A 89 -9.83 -3.77 9.29
N ARG A 90 -10.60 -2.80 8.81
CA ARG A 90 -11.82 -2.38 9.50
C ARG A 90 -12.85 -3.52 9.36
N SER A 91 -13.35 -4.03 10.50
CA SER A 91 -14.49 -4.94 10.50
C SER A 91 -15.76 -4.19 10.14
N VAL A 92 -16.48 -4.67 9.13
CA VAL A 92 -17.86 -4.26 8.87
C VAL A 92 -18.76 -5.07 9.82
N THR A 93 -19.18 -4.48 10.93
CA THR A 93 -20.27 -5.06 11.75
C THR A 93 -21.56 -4.98 10.93
N HIS A 94 -22.14 -6.14 10.63
CA HIS A 94 -23.45 -6.31 10.00
C HIS A 94 -24.59 -6.00 10.97
#